data_AF-A0AAE8T4K8-F1
#
_entry.id   AF-A0AAE8T4K8-F1
#
_cell.length_a   1.000
_cell.length_b   1.000
_cell.length_c   1.000
_cell.angle_alpha   90.00
_cell.angle_beta   90.00
_cell.angle_gamma   90.00
#
_symmetry.space_group_name_H-M   'P 1'
#
loop_
_entity.id
_entity.type
_entity.pdbx_description
1 polymer ?
#
loop_
_entity_poly.entity_id
_entity_poly.type
_entity_poly.pdbx_seq_one_letter_code
_entity_poly.pdbx_strand_id
1 'polypeptide(L)'
;MSGSVDRGEKVTLTGAPSRNPVLISEAQREALRTDIRQRLVTALVRSGDAVTDPKLARLPGPVRYRVTGALAAWDALRAATDRVASPTLTEMLRSHGVRRLTRYFDRFTRDLLPHGADGRSADALAGVAQYSAVWLAFEVRKGAFYEPTPPLHRLLDAAYIAEDVPIGMLKMPTDTLCIIPELTRWKQAGDIEAIAIFKNERSIGFATWLMAGGPDDGATMDSITLPLEDPDKTISELVDDLFQRPAADGMPDPPDAQQFWRDALDYAIKMLLYLNARDAQVVPDRAYSNAPRHFPGLGKRKRTERLAEIEQLYDRHVVGPAILDAEAAGSVPSDSAQREVSGHWRRPHFRMQPYGPQAALRKLIFVGPTLVRPDRLGL
;
A
#
# COMPACT_ATOMS: atom_id res chain seq x y z
N MET A 1 46.32 -35.81 -56.79
CA MET A 1 46.72 -36.54 -55.57
C MET A 1 46.71 -35.55 -54.41
N SER A 2 45.90 -35.86 -53.38
CA SER A 2 45.85 -35.31 -51.99
C SER A 2 45.67 -33.78 -51.85
N GLY A 3 44.59 -33.22 -51.26
CA GLY A 3 43.92 -33.54 -49.97
C GLY A 3 44.82 -33.02 -48.83
N SER A 4 44.43 -32.12 -47.90
CA SER A 4 43.22 -32.00 -47.07
C SER A 4 43.26 -30.62 -46.37
N VAL A 5 42.28 -29.73 -46.55
CA VAL A 5 41.23 -29.31 -45.57
C VAL A 5 41.75 -29.03 -44.16
N ASP A 6 41.91 -27.75 -43.83
CA ASP A 6 42.12 -27.25 -42.47
C ASP A 6 40.77 -26.85 -41.82
N ARG A 7 40.60 -27.24 -40.57
CA ARG A 7 39.34 -27.30 -39.83
C ARG A 7 39.09 -26.00 -39.07
N GLY A 8 37.85 -25.51 -39.16
CA GLY A 8 37.36 -24.41 -38.35
C GLY A 8 37.37 -24.72 -36.85
N GLU A 9 37.87 -23.77 -36.07
CA GLU A 9 37.82 -23.78 -34.62
C GLU A 9 36.53 -23.09 -34.15
N LYS A 10 35.50 -23.90 -33.89
CA LYS A 10 34.26 -23.46 -33.23
C LYS A 10 34.49 -23.49 -31.72
N VAL A 11 34.71 -22.32 -31.13
CA VAL A 11 34.68 -22.11 -29.69
C VAL A 11 33.31 -22.53 -29.16
N THR A 12 33.28 -23.64 -28.41
CA THR A 12 32.09 -24.15 -27.73
C THR A 12 32.08 -23.56 -26.32
N LEU A 13 31.18 -22.61 -26.06
CA LEU A 13 30.86 -22.17 -24.70
C LEU A 13 30.04 -23.27 -24.02
N THR A 14 30.74 -24.17 -23.33
CA THR A 14 30.19 -25.09 -22.35
C THR A 14 29.85 -24.31 -21.07
N GLY A 15 28.58 -24.30 -20.66
CA GLY A 15 28.22 -23.82 -19.32
C GLY A 15 26.85 -23.19 -19.16
N ALA A 16 25.79 -23.70 -19.80
CA ALA A 16 24.42 -23.46 -19.35
C ALA A 16 23.93 -24.74 -18.67
N PRO A 17 23.45 -24.69 -17.40
CA PRO A 17 22.82 -25.86 -16.81
C PRO A 17 21.53 -26.13 -17.59
N SER A 18 21.55 -27.21 -18.35
CA SER A 18 20.36 -27.88 -18.87
C SER A 18 19.38 -28.07 -17.72
N ARG A 19 18.30 -27.26 -17.68
CA ARG A 19 17.12 -27.57 -16.87
C ARG A 19 16.47 -28.81 -17.48
N ASN A 20 16.95 -29.98 -17.07
CA ASN A 20 16.22 -31.22 -17.28
C ASN A 20 14.85 -31.07 -16.62
N PRO A 21 13.72 -31.12 -17.36
CA PRO A 21 12.43 -31.29 -16.74
C PRO A 21 12.43 -32.70 -16.15
N VAL A 22 12.65 -32.80 -14.85
CA VAL A 22 12.43 -34.06 -14.12
C VAL A 22 10.99 -34.47 -14.46
N LEU A 23 10.83 -35.62 -15.11
CA LEU A 23 9.53 -36.22 -15.37
C LEU A 23 8.94 -36.66 -14.02
N ILE A 24 8.31 -35.71 -13.32
CA ILE A 24 7.58 -35.98 -12.08
C ILE A 24 6.45 -36.95 -12.43
N SER A 25 6.40 -38.09 -11.73
CA SER A 25 5.33 -39.09 -11.89
C SER A 25 3.97 -38.50 -11.55
N GLU A 26 2.90 -39.07 -12.09
CA GLU A 26 1.52 -38.62 -11.83
C GLU A 26 1.19 -38.63 -10.33
N ALA A 27 1.61 -39.67 -9.61
CA ALA A 27 1.46 -39.77 -8.16
C ALA A 27 2.18 -38.63 -7.41
N GLN A 28 3.38 -38.23 -7.86
CA GLN A 28 4.09 -37.11 -7.26
C GLN A 28 3.44 -35.76 -7.58
N ARG A 29 2.84 -35.60 -8.77
CA ARG A 29 2.07 -34.39 -9.10
C ARG A 29 0.81 -34.26 -8.25
N GLU A 30 0.10 -35.36 -8.04
CA GLU A 30 -1.11 -35.37 -7.21
C GLU A 30 -0.79 -35.13 -5.73
N ALA A 31 0.28 -35.75 -5.22
CA ALA A 31 0.77 -35.50 -3.86
C ALA A 31 1.16 -34.02 -3.67
N LEU A 32 1.86 -33.43 -4.64
CA LEU A 32 2.22 -32.02 -4.60
C LEU A 32 0.99 -31.11 -4.67
N ARG A 33 0.02 -31.41 -5.55
CA ARG A 33 -1.23 -30.64 -5.64
C ARG A 33 -1.98 -30.68 -4.32
N THR A 34 -2.05 -31.84 -3.68
CA THR A 34 -2.67 -32.01 -2.36
C THR A 34 -1.95 -31.20 -1.27
N ASP A 35 -0.62 -31.23 -1.23
CA ASP A 35 0.18 -30.42 -0.29
C ASP A 35 -0.04 -28.91 -0.49
N ILE A 36 -0.02 -28.43 -1.74
CA ILE A 36 -0.30 -27.02 -2.06
C ILE A 36 -1.72 -26.63 -1.63
N ARG A 37 -2.73 -27.47 -1.88
CA ARG A 37 -4.11 -27.23 -1.44
C ARG A 37 -4.20 -27.11 0.08
N GLN A 38 -3.59 -28.02 0.82
CA GLN A 38 -3.62 -28.00 2.29
C GLN A 38 -2.94 -26.75 2.87
N ARG A 39 -1.81 -26.35 2.29
CA ARG A 39 -1.10 -25.11 2.66
C ARG A 39 -1.93 -23.87 2.37
N LEU A 40 -2.62 -23.84 1.22
CA LEU A 40 -3.51 -22.75 0.85
C LEU A 40 -4.66 -22.62 1.85
N VAL A 41 -5.35 -23.71 2.19
CA VAL A 41 -6.42 -23.69 3.21
C VAL A 41 -5.90 -23.13 4.53
N THR A 42 -4.73 -23.62 4.99
CA THR A 42 -4.12 -23.12 6.23
C THR A 42 -3.84 -21.61 6.16
N ALA A 43 -3.30 -21.12 5.05
CA ALA A 43 -3.00 -19.71 4.86
C ALA A 43 -4.28 -18.85 4.85
N LEU A 44 -5.35 -19.32 4.19
CA LEU A 44 -6.64 -18.64 4.13
C LEU A 44 -7.33 -18.58 5.49
N VAL A 45 -7.29 -19.65 6.28
CA VAL A 45 -7.83 -19.67 7.66
C VAL A 45 -7.13 -18.62 8.53
N ARG A 46 -5.78 -18.61 8.53
CA ARG A 46 -5.01 -17.62 9.31
C ARG A 46 -5.21 -16.19 8.83
N SER A 47 -5.43 -16.00 7.53
CA SER A 47 -5.76 -14.68 6.95
C SER A 47 -7.15 -14.22 7.36
N GLY A 48 -8.10 -15.15 7.48
CA GLY A 48 -9.41 -14.92 8.08
C GLY A 48 -9.30 -14.47 9.54
N ASP A 49 -8.52 -15.20 10.36
CA ASP A 49 -8.27 -14.84 11.77
C ASP A 49 -7.71 -13.40 11.90
N ALA A 50 -6.83 -12.99 10.97
CA ALA A 50 -6.23 -11.66 10.97
C ALA A 50 -7.24 -10.53 10.72
N VAL A 51 -8.36 -10.85 10.08
CA VAL A 51 -9.45 -9.91 9.79
C VAL A 51 -10.47 -9.90 10.92
N THR A 52 -10.83 -11.07 11.44
CA THR A 52 -11.98 -11.22 12.34
C THR A 52 -11.64 -11.16 13.83
N ASP A 53 -10.36 -11.24 14.23
CA ASP A 53 -10.00 -11.15 15.66
C ASP A 53 -10.13 -9.70 16.17
N PRO A 54 -11.11 -9.41 17.06
CA PRO A 54 -11.33 -8.05 17.57
C PRO A 54 -10.16 -7.51 18.39
N LYS A 55 -9.28 -8.39 18.93
CA LYS A 55 -8.10 -7.96 19.68
C LYS A 55 -7.04 -7.34 18.77
N LEU A 56 -7.06 -7.68 17.48
CA LEU A 56 -6.10 -7.20 16.49
C LEU A 56 -6.63 -6.01 15.69
N ALA A 57 -7.89 -5.60 15.91
CA ALA A 57 -8.54 -4.50 15.19
C ALA A 57 -7.78 -3.16 15.29
N ARG A 58 -6.90 -2.99 16.28
CA ARG A 58 -6.06 -1.78 16.45
C ARG A 58 -4.70 -1.83 15.75
N LEU A 59 -4.37 -2.93 15.08
CA LEU A 59 -3.09 -3.11 14.41
C LEU A 59 -3.24 -2.93 12.89
N PRO A 60 -2.19 -2.49 12.18
CA PRO A 60 -2.19 -2.49 10.72
C PRO A 60 -2.35 -3.89 10.12
N GLY A 61 -2.98 -4.00 8.94
CA GLY A 61 -3.22 -5.27 8.23
C GLY A 61 -2.02 -6.23 8.17
N PRO A 62 -0.82 -5.81 7.72
CA PRO A 62 0.35 -6.70 7.68
C PRO A 62 0.78 -7.19 9.06
N VAL A 63 0.60 -6.38 10.11
CA VAL A 63 0.92 -6.77 11.50
C VAL A 63 -0.07 -7.81 11.99
N ARG A 64 -1.38 -7.66 11.68
CA ARG A 64 -2.39 -8.69 11.97
C ARG A 64 -1.99 -10.03 11.34
N TYR A 65 -1.58 -10.01 10.07
CA TYR A 65 -1.14 -11.20 9.33
C TYR A 65 0.10 -11.85 9.94
N ARG A 66 1.03 -11.07 10.50
CA ARG A 66 2.19 -11.62 11.21
C ARG A 66 1.76 -12.29 12.51
N VAL A 67 0.96 -11.61 13.33
CA VAL A 67 0.53 -12.07 14.66
C VAL A 67 -0.30 -13.36 14.58
N THR A 68 -1.18 -13.50 13.58
CA THR A 68 -1.97 -14.73 13.40
C THR A 68 -1.20 -15.87 12.72
N GLY A 69 0.03 -15.61 12.27
CA GLY A 69 0.82 -16.57 11.49
C GLY A 69 0.37 -16.74 10.04
N ALA A 70 -0.50 -15.85 9.53
CA ALA A 70 -0.90 -15.84 8.12
C ALA A 70 0.31 -15.67 7.20
N LEU A 71 1.24 -14.74 7.50
CA LEU A 71 2.46 -14.57 6.70
C LEU A 71 3.28 -15.86 6.63
N ALA A 72 3.50 -16.52 7.78
CA ALA A 72 4.26 -17.77 7.83
C ALA A 72 3.57 -18.90 7.05
N ALA A 73 2.23 -18.99 7.10
CA ALA A 73 1.46 -19.97 6.34
C ALA A 73 1.54 -19.71 4.82
N TRP A 74 1.43 -18.45 4.39
CA TRP A 74 1.61 -18.07 3.00
C TRP A 74 3.04 -18.26 2.51
N ASP A 75 4.05 -18.03 3.35
CA ASP A 75 5.45 -18.33 3.03
C ASP A 75 5.68 -19.81 2.80
N ALA A 76 5.05 -20.66 3.63
CA ALA A 76 5.11 -22.11 3.44
C ALA A 76 4.44 -22.55 2.13
N LEU A 77 3.32 -21.94 1.75
CA LEU A 77 2.67 -22.17 0.45
C LEU A 77 3.58 -21.71 -0.70
N ARG A 78 4.07 -20.48 -0.64
CA ARG A 78 4.96 -19.87 -1.64
C ARG A 78 6.20 -20.73 -1.87
N ALA A 79 6.86 -21.19 -0.80
CA ALA A 79 8.02 -22.06 -0.89
C ALA A 79 7.72 -23.42 -1.54
N ALA A 80 6.49 -23.93 -1.43
CA ALA A 80 6.07 -25.15 -2.11
C ALA A 80 5.75 -24.89 -3.60
N THR A 81 5.01 -23.82 -3.90
CA THR A 81 4.62 -23.43 -5.27
C THR A 81 5.83 -23.01 -6.11
N ASP A 82 6.78 -22.26 -5.55
CA ASP A 82 7.97 -21.76 -6.25
C ASP A 82 8.90 -22.88 -6.74
N ARG A 83 8.79 -24.09 -6.19
CA ARG A 83 9.55 -25.26 -6.67
C ARG A 83 9.08 -25.76 -8.03
N VAL A 84 7.85 -25.43 -8.42
CA VAL A 84 7.19 -25.99 -9.61
C VAL A 84 6.57 -24.96 -10.54
N ALA A 85 6.38 -23.73 -10.09
CA ALA A 85 5.81 -22.65 -10.90
C ALA A 85 6.91 -21.79 -11.56
N SER A 86 6.64 -21.34 -12.79
CA SER A 86 7.46 -20.36 -13.51
C SER A 86 6.53 -19.41 -14.29
N PRO A 87 6.55 -18.08 -14.05
CA PRO A 87 7.35 -17.40 -13.03
C PRO A 87 6.96 -17.85 -11.61
N THR A 88 7.90 -17.70 -10.68
CA THR A 88 7.66 -18.03 -9.27
C THR A 88 6.68 -17.04 -8.64
N LEU A 89 5.96 -17.47 -7.60
CA LEU A 89 5.09 -16.59 -6.82
C LEU A 89 5.90 -15.47 -6.16
N THR A 90 7.13 -15.75 -5.72
CA THR A 90 8.05 -14.72 -5.22
C THR A 90 8.37 -13.64 -6.26
N GLU A 91 8.69 -14.02 -7.49
CA GLU A 91 8.96 -13.06 -8.58
C GLU A 91 7.73 -12.22 -8.92
N MET A 92 6.55 -12.86 -8.94
CA MET A 92 5.29 -12.15 -9.17
C MET A 92 5.03 -11.12 -8.07
N LEU A 93 5.07 -11.53 -6.80
CA LEU A 93 4.86 -10.64 -5.64
C LEU A 93 5.83 -9.45 -5.63
N ARG A 94 7.08 -9.63 -6.09
CA ARG A 94 8.08 -8.57 -6.17
C ARG A 94 7.85 -7.57 -7.30
N SER A 95 7.34 -8.01 -8.44
CA SER A 95 7.39 -7.21 -9.69
C SER A 95 6.02 -6.77 -10.23
N HIS A 96 4.95 -7.51 -9.95
CA HIS A 96 3.66 -7.26 -10.59
C HIS A 96 2.89 -6.12 -9.91
N GLY A 97 2.12 -5.34 -10.69
CA GLY A 97 1.19 -4.37 -10.13
C GLY A 97 0.12 -5.04 -9.26
N VAL A 98 -0.40 -4.30 -8.28
CA VAL A 98 -1.33 -4.83 -7.26
C VAL A 98 -2.59 -5.46 -7.88
N ARG A 99 -3.19 -4.82 -8.88
CA ARG A 99 -4.37 -5.33 -9.60
C ARG A 99 -4.12 -6.66 -10.33
N ARG A 100 -2.88 -6.87 -10.80
CA ARG A 100 -2.49 -8.14 -11.44
C ARG A 100 -2.31 -9.24 -10.39
N LEU A 101 -1.78 -8.90 -9.22
CA LEU A 101 -1.60 -9.83 -8.11
C LEU A 101 -2.94 -10.30 -7.55
N THR A 102 -3.87 -9.39 -7.26
CA THR A 102 -5.20 -9.75 -6.74
C THR A 102 -5.94 -10.70 -7.69
N ARG A 103 -5.96 -10.41 -8.99
CA ARG A 103 -6.53 -11.30 -10.02
C ARG A 103 -5.83 -12.66 -10.15
N TYR A 104 -4.53 -12.71 -9.87
CA TYR A 104 -3.79 -13.98 -9.88
C TYR A 104 -4.22 -14.85 -8.68
N PHE A 105 -4.23 -14.28 -7.47
CA PHE A 105 -4.60 -15.01 -6.26
C PHE A 105 -6.05 -15.46 -6.25
N ASP A 106 -6.96 -14.67 -6.83
CA ASP A 106 -8.35 -15.08 -7.08
C ASP A 106 -8.43 -16.37 -7.90
N ARG A 107 -7.86 -16.36 -9.11
CA ARG A 107 -7.87 -17.52 -10.01
C ARG A 107 -7.15 -18.72 -9.42
N PHE A 108 -5.95 -18.49 -8.86
CA PHE A 108 -5.17 -19.52 -8.19
C PHE A 108 -5.96 -20.23 -7.09
N THR A 109 -6.73 -19.47 -6.30
CA THR A 109 -7.55 -20.03 -5.22
C THR A 109 -8.74 -20.82 -5.77
N ARG A 110 -9.42 -20.30 -6.79
CA ARG A 110 -10.57 -20.98 -7.43
C ARG A 110 -10.16 -22.26 -8.13
N ASP A 111 -8.98 -22.30 -8.75
CA ASP A 111 -8.45 -23.48 -9.44
C ASP A 111 -8.09 -24.61 -8.45
N LEU A 112 -7.62 -24.25 -7.25
CA LEU A 112 -7.22 -25.19 -6.21
C LEU A 112 -8.38 -25.60 -5.30
N LEU A 113 -9.35 -24.71 -5.07
CA LEU A 113 -10.49 -24.92 -4.17
C LEU A 113 -11.82 -24.57 -4.86
N PRO A 114 -12.17 -25.24 -5.98
CA PRO A 114 -13.34 -24.86 -6.81
C PRO A 114 -14.69 -25.02 -6.09
N HIS A 115 -14.74 -25.83 -5.04
CA HIS A 115 -15.95 -26.06 -4.23
C HIS A 115 -15.86 -25.39 -2.85
N GLY A 116 -14.85 -24.56 -2.62
CA GLY A 116 -14.56 -24.02 -1.29
C GLY A 116 -13.82 -24.99 -0.38
N ALA A 117 -13.72 -24.62 0.90
CA ALA A 117 -13.09 -25.39 1.99
C ALA A 117 -13.58 -24.89 3.35
N ASP A 118 -13.58 -25.77 4.36
CA ASP A 118 -13.92 -25.45 5.76
C ASP A 118 -15.24 -24.67 5.93
N GLY A 119 -16.27 -25.06 5.16
CA GLY A 119 -17.59 -24.43 5.20
C GLY A 119 -17.69 -23.06 4.53
N ARG A 120 -16.61 -22.57 3.91
CA ARG A 120 -16.58 -21.31 3.14
C ARG A 120 -16.65 -21.57 1.65
N SER A 121 -17.40 -20.74 0.93
CA SER A 121 -17.51 -20.81 -0.53
C SER A 121 -16.18 -20.47 -1.22
N ALA A 122 -16.04 -20.90 -2.48
CA ALA A 122 -14.89 -20.53 -3.31
C ALA A 122 -14.76 -19.00 -3.45
N ASP A 123 -15.87 -18.27 -3.53
CA ASP A 123 -15.89 -16.80 -3.59
C ASP A 123 -15.33 -16.15 -2.32
N ALA A 124 -15.79 -16.60 -1.15
CA ALA A 124 -15.31 -16.08 0.13
C ALA A 124 -13.79 -16.32 0.31
N LEU A 125 -13.32 -17.51 -0.07
CA LEU A 125 -11.91 -17.85 -0.01
C LEU A 125 -11.08 -17.05 -1.02
N ALA A 126 -11.59 -16.84 -2.23
CA ALA A 126 -10.92 -16.03 -3.25
C ALA A 126 -10.79 -14.56 -2.81
N GLY A 127 -11.81 -13.99 -2.15
CA GLY A 127 -11.73 -12.66 -1.56
C GLY A 127 -10.62 -12.54 -0.52
N VAL A 128 -10.53 -13.50 0.42
CA VAL A 128 -9.43 -13.54 1.40
C VAL A 128 -8.06 -13.67 0.73
N ALA A 129 -7.95 -14.46 -0.35
CA ALA A 129 -6.72 -14.62 -1.11
C ALA A 129 -6.30 -13.33 -1.83
N GLN A 130 -7.25 -12.62 -2.45
CA GLN A 130 -7.01 -11.31 -3.06
C GLN A 130 -6.45 -10.34 -2.03
N TYR A 131 -7.02 -10.33 -0.81
CA TYR A 131 -6.58 -9.45 0.24
C TYR A 131 -5.16 -9.79 0.72
N SER A 132 -4.91 -11.09 0.87
CA SER A 132 -3.59 -11.60 1.24
C SER A 132 -2.52 -11.19 0.23
N ALA A 133 -2.83 -11.17 -1.07
CA ALA A 133 -1.88 -10.83 -2.12
C ALA A 133 -1.19 -9.46 -1.90
N VAL A 134 -1.93 -8.48 -1.37
CA VAL A 134 -1.41 -7.13 -1.09
C VAL A 134 -0.41 -7.16 0.05
N TRP A 135 -0.74 -7.82 1.15
CA TRP A 135 0.17 -7.92 2.31
C TRP A 135 1.38 -8.81 2.06
N LEU A 136 1.23 -9.85 1.26
CA LEU A 136 2.37 -10.65 0.81
C LEU A 136 3.30 -9.85 -0.10
N ALA A 137 2.75 -9.03 -0.99
CA ALA A 137 3.56 -8.14 -1.81
C ALA A 137 4.26 -7.09 -0.95
N PHE A 138 3.57 -6.52 0.04
CA PHE A 138 4.13 -5.58 0.99
C PHE A 138 5.32 -6.19 1.74
N GLU A 139 5.17 -7.39 2.28
CA GLU A 139 6.24 -8.10 3.00
C GLU A 139 7.42 -8.44 2.09
N VAL A 140 7.17 -9.05 0.92
CA VAL A 140 8.23 -9.44 -0.03
C VAL A 140 9.02 -8.24 -0.54
N ARG A 141 8.39 -7.06 -0.64
CA ARG A 141 9.02 -5.81 -1.06
C ARG A 141 9.61 -4.99 0.09
N LYS A 142 9.56 -5.50 1.32
CA LYS A 142 10.03 -4.81 2.54
C LYS A 142 9.37 -3.45 2.70
N GLY A 143 8.04 -3.43 2.57
CA GLY A 143 7.26 -2.22 2.67
C GLY A 143 7.46 -1.49 4.01
N ALA A 144 7.37 -0.16 3.98
CA ALA A 144 7.53 0.68 5.16
C ALA A 144 6.20 1.33 5.56
N PHE A 145 5.94 1.43 6.86
CA PHE A 145 4.78 2.14 7.39
C PHE A 145 5.06 3.63 7.55
N TYR A 146 4.07 4.44 7.20
CA TYR A 146 4.05 5.89 7.39
C TYR A 146 2.77 6.27 8.14
N GLU A 147 2.95 6.89 9.30
CA GLU A 147 1.87 7.34 10.19
C GLU A 147 1.88 8.86 10.28
N PRO A 148 0.92 9.54 9.65
CA PRO A 148 0.77 10.97 9.82
C PRO A 148 0.38 11.33 11.26
N THR A 149 0.95 12.41 11.78
CA THR A 149 0.51 12.97 13.06
C THR A 149 -0.88 13.58 12.92
N PRO A 150 -1.69 13.68 13.99
CA PRO A 150 -3.00 14.34 13.92
C PRO A 150 -2.96 15.77 13.34
N PRO A 151 -1.95 16.61 13.64
CA PRO A 151 -1.83 17.91 12.98
C PRO A 151 -1.58 17.77 11.48
N LEU A 152 -0.73 16.84 11.03
CA LEU A 152 -0.55 16.62 9.59
C LEU A 152 -1.85 16.18 8.90
N HIS A 153 -2.65 15.33 9.54
CA HIS A 153 -3.97 14.96 9.01
C HIS A 153 -4.82 16.18 8.68
N ARG A 154 -5.01 17.07 9.66
CA ARG A 154 -5.77 18.32 9.47
C ARG A 154 -5.17 19.20 8.37
N LEU A 155 -3.83 19.25 8.30
CA LEU A 155 -3.13 20.01 7.27
C LEU A 155 -3.46 19.49 5.86
N LEU A 156 -3.43 18.18 5.67
CA LEU A 156 -3.66 17.55 4.36
C LEU A 156 -5.14 17.59 3.95
N ASP A 157 -6.08 17.44 4.89
CA ASP A 157 -7.50 17.66 4.62
C ASP A 157 -7.75 19.08 4.10
N ALA A 158 -7.11 20.08 4.72
CA ALA A 158 -7.26 21.47 4.36
C ALA A 158 -6.54 21.82 3.03
N ALA A 159 -5.47 21.10 2.71
CA ALA A 159 -4.64 21.36 1.55
C ALA A 159 -5.36 21.05 0.23
N TYR A 160 -4.87 21.62 -0.88
CA TYR A 160 -5.25 21.19 -2.21
C TYR A 160 -4.01 21.02 -3.10
N ILE A 161 -4.15 20.22 -4.16
CA ILE A 161 -3.13 20.06 -5.20
C ILE A 161 -3.51 20.99 -6.35
N ALA A 162 -2.63 21.91 -6.74
CA ALA A 162 -2.89 22.78 -7.87
C ALA A 162 -2.93 21.99 -9.19
N GLU A 163 -3.69 22.50 -10.15
CA GLU A 163 -3.88 21.89 -11.48
C GLU A 163 -2.57 21.71 -12.24
N ASP A 164 -1.55 22.50 -11.93
CA ASP A 164 -0.25 22.49 -12.62
C ASP A 164 0.74 21.44 -12.10
N VAL A 165 0.37 20.61 -11.11
CA VAL A 165 1.28 19.64 -10.51
C VAL A 165 1.31 18.34 -11.35
N PRO A 166 2.45 17.99 -11.98
CA PRO A 166 2.56 16.80 -12.79
C PRO A 166 2.81 15.55 -11.94
N ILE A 167 2.36 14.38 -12.42
CA ILE A 167 2.51 13.09 -11.75
C ILE A 167 3.99 12.75 -11.52
N GLY A 168 4.90 13.22 -12.37
CA GLY A 168 6.34 13.08 -12.22
C GLY A 168 6.92 13.71 -10.96
N MET A 169 6.19 14.60 -10.27
CA MET A 169 6.59 15.15 -8.96
C MET A 169 6.37 14.16 -7.81
N LEU A 170 5.61 13.07 -8.02
CA LEU A 170 5.44 12.02 -7.02
C LEU A 170 6.68 11.14 -6.94
N LYS A 171 7.56 11.50 -6.00
CA LYS A 171 8.64 10.64 -5.55
C LYS A 171 8.20 9.89 -4.31
N MET A 172 8.54 8.61 -4.25
CA MET A 172 8.33 7.78 -3.07
C MET A 172 9.67 7.53 -2.40
N PRO A 173 9.74 7.57 -1.06
CA PRO A 173 10.98 7.26 -0.33
C PRO A 173 11.41 5.79 -0.47
N THR A 174 10.48 4.91 -0.84
CA THR A 174 10.68 3.50 -1.12
C THR A 174 9.67 3.05 -2.17
N ASP A 175 9.94 1.97 -2.91
CA ASP A 175 9.04 1.44 -3.94
C ASP A 175 7.75 0.84 -3.36
N THR A 176 7.71 0.57 -2.06
CA THR A 176 6.51 0.05 -1.39
C THR A 176 6.37 0.64 0.00
N LEU A 177 5.22 1.26 0.26
CA LEU A 177 4.89 1.82 1.56
C LEU A 177 3.42 1.66 1.88
N CYS A 178 3.07 1.83 3.14
CA CYS A 178 1.69 1.79 3.61
C CYS A 178 1.45 3.03 4.48
N ILE A 179 0.45 3.82 4.11
CA ILE A 179 -0.03 4.93 4.92
C ILE A 179 -1.06 4.35 5.89
N ILE A 180 -0.85 4.55 7.18
CA ILE A 180 -1.82 4.22 8.23
C ILE A 180 -2.45 5.54 8.66
N PRO A 181 -3.69 5.86 8.22
CA PRO A 181 -4.35 7.08 8.63
C PRO A 181 -4.62 7.12 10.14
N GLU A 182 -4.95 8.29 10.67
CA GLU A 182 -5.14 8.52 12.10
C GLU A 182 -6.10 7.49 12.68
N LEU A 183 -5.66 6.78 13.73
CA LEU A 183 -6.47 5.76 14.40
C LEU A 183 -7.80 6.31 14.94
N THR A 184 -7.89 7.62 15.19
CA THR A 184 -9.13 8.29 15.62
C THR A 184 -10.19 8.33 14.52
N ARG A 185 -9.81 8.12 13.25
CA ARG A 185 -10.73 7.90 12.13
C ARG A 185 -11.23 6.46 12.03
N TRP A 186 -10.76 5.52 12.84
CA TRP A 186 -11.27 4.13 12.81
C TRP A 186 -12.62 4.01 13.55
N LYS A 187 -13.41 5.09 13.57
CA LYS A 187 -14.63 5.22 14.37
C LYS A 187 -15.88 4.83 13.60
N GLN A 188 -15.84 4.75 12.27
CA GLN A 188 -16.99 4.38 11.46
C GLN A 188 -16.66 3.25 10.49
N ALA A 189 -17.67 2.44 10.23
CA ALA A 189 -17.68 1.52 9.11
C ALA A 189 -17.36 2.25 7.80
N GLY A 190 -16.51 1.68 6.94
CA GLY A 190 -16.15 2.30 5.67
C GLY A 190 -14.92 3.20 5.72
N ASP A 191 -14.40 3.53 6.92
CA ASP A 191 -13.18 4.31 7.05
C ASP A 191 -11.94 3.51 6.62
N ILE A 192 -11.04 4.16 5.89
CA ILE A 192 -9.80 3.56 5.40
C ILE A 192 -8.83 3.38 6.57
N GLU A 193 -8.52 2.14 6.92
CA GLU A 193 -7.53 1.79 7.96
C GLU A 193 -6.10 1.81 7.43
N ALA A 194 -5.92 1.54 6.13
CA ALA A 194 -4.61 1.54 5.49
C ALA A 194 -4.70 1.79 3.98
N ILE A 195 -3.67 2.44 3.43
CA ILE A 195 -3.46 2.60 2.00
C ILE A 195 -2.07 2.05 1.65
N ALA A 196 -2.04 0.87 1.04
CA ALA A 196 -0.82 0.26 0.54
C ALA A 196 -0.49 0.81 -0.86
N ILE A 197 0.74 1.28 -1.06
CA ILE A 197 1.18 1.92 -2.29
C ILE A 197 2.38 1.14 -2.84
N PHE A 198 2.28 0.76 -4.12
CA PHE A 198 3.27 -0.04 -4.82
C PHE A 198 3.70 0.69 -6.09
N LYS A 199 4.96 1.14 -6.12
CA LYS A 199 5.56 1.70 -7.31
C LYS A 199 6.28 0.62 -8.12
N ASN A 200 6.21 0.74 -9.42
CA ASN A 200 7.14 0.13 -10.37
C ASN A 200 7.50 1.18 -11.42
N GLU A 201 8.32 0.79 -12.40
CA GLU A 201 8.77 1.70 -13.46
C GLU A 201 7.65 2.31 -14.31
N ARG A 202 6.48 1.67 -14.38
CA ARG A 202 5.38 2.06 -15.28
C ARG A 202 4.15 2.60 -14.57
N SER A 203 4.02 2.41 -13.26
CA SER A 203 2.78 2.72 -12.55
C SER A 203 2.96 2.83 -11.04
N ILE A 204 1.99 3.49 -10.41
CA ILE A 204 1.79 3.49 -8.96
C ILE A 204 0.43 2.83 -8.69
N GLY A 205 0.46 1.67 -8.02
CA GLY A 205 -0.74 0.99 -7.54
C GLY A 205 -1.10 1.43 -6.12
N PHE A 206 -2.38 1.64 -5.87
CA PHE A 206 -2.94 1.95 -4.55
C PHE A 206 -3.92 0.84 -4.18
N ALA A 207 -3.87 0.36 -2.95
CA ALA A 207 -4.85 -0.56 -2.39
C ALA A 207 -5.32 -0.05 -1.04
N THR A 208 -6.64 0.13 -0.89
CA THR A 208 -7.26 0.57 0.35
C THR A 208 -7.70 -0.64 1.15
N TRP A 209 -7.53 -0.61 2.46
CA TRP A 209 -8.06 -1.60 3.38
C TRP A 209 -8.98 -0.89 4.36
N LEU A 210 -10.21 -1.38 4.48
CA LEU A 210 -11.23 -0.85 5.38
C LEU A 210 -12.01 -1.99 6.02
N MET A 211 -12.53 -1.78 7.23
CA MET A 211 -13.46 -2.72 7.85
C MET A 211 -14.88 -2.42 7.36
N ALA A 212 -15.54 -3.42 6.80
CA ALA A 212 -16.93 -3.28 6.42
C ALA A 212 -17.81 -3.20 7.69
N GLY A 213 -18.89 -2.44 7.60
CA GLY A 213 -19.71 -2.05 8.74
C GLY A 213 -20.83 -3.01 9.05
N GLY A 214 -20.56 -4.03 9.85
CA GLY A 214 -21.60 -4.98 10.23
C GLY A 214 -21.09 -6.08 11.16
N PRO A 215 -21.99 -6.75 11.89
CA PRO A 215 -21.62 -7.85 12.80
C PRO A 215 -21.03 -9.07 12.08
N ASP A 216 -21.28 -9.23 10.77
CA ASP A 216 -20.74 -10.30 9.91
C ASP A 216 -19.80 -9.75 8.81
N ASP A 217 -19.53 -8.45 8.81
CA ASP A 217 -18.78 -7.79 7.76
C ASP A 217 -17.27 -7.89 8.02
N GLY A 218 -16.56 -8.45 7.04
CA GLY A 218 -15.11 -8.59 7.07
C GLY A 218 -14.36 -7.31 6.71
N ALA A 219 -13.07 -7.45 6.40
CA ALA A 219 -12.33 -6.39 5.73
C ALA A 219 -12.70 -6.37 4.25
N THR A 220 -12.79 -5.17 3.68
CA THR A 220 -12.88 -4.95 2.25
C THR A 220 -11.58 -4.31 1.77
N MET A 221 -11.09 -4.77 0.62
CA MET A 221 -9.98 -4.11 -0.06
C MET A 221 -10.26 -3.99 -1.55
N ASP A 222 -9.98 -2.80 -2.06
CA ASP A 222 -10.04 -2.50 -3.48
C ASP A 222 -8.70 -1.89 -3.92
N SER A 223 -8.42 -1.91 -5.21
CA SER A 223 -7.17 -1.38 -5.75
C SER A 223 -7.32 -0.65 -7.08
N ILE A 224 -6.62 0.49 -7.19
CA ILE A 224 -6.53 1.26 -8.42
C ILE A 224 -5.06 1.44 -8.83
N THR A 225 -4.81 1.83 -10.08
CA THR A 225 -3.44 1.98 -10.59
C THR A 225 -3.34 3.19 -11.48
N LEU A 226 -2.38 4.06 -11.16
CA LEU A 226 -2.08 5.27 -11.89
C LEU A 226 -0.90 5.00 -12.86
N PRO A 227 -1.06 5.28 -14.16
CA PRO A 227 0.03 5.22 -15.14
C PRO A 227 1.16 6.21 -14.82
N LEU A 228 2.40 5.87 -15.17
CA LEU A 228 3.58 6.76 -15.08
C LEU A 228 4.26 6.99 -16.44
N GLU A 229 3.62 6.57 -17.55
CA GLU A 229 4.19 6.67 -18.90
C GLU A 229 4.37 8.11 -19.37
N ASP A 230 3.50 9.02 -18.94
CA ASP A 230 3.58 10.46 -19.21
C ASP A 230 3.83 11.21 -17.89
N PRO A 231 5.10 11.50 -17.54
CA PRO A 231 5.43 12.16 -16.28
C PRO A 231 5.00 13.63 -16.23
N ASP A 232 4.69 14.25 -17.37
CA ASP A 232 4.28 15.66 -17.46
C ASP A 232 2.76 15.83 -17.32
N LYS A 233 2.00 14.74 -17.45
CA LYS A 233 0.56 14.74 -17.20
C LYS A 233 0.24 15.19 -15.78
N THR A 234 -0.73 16.08 -15.63
CA THR A 234 -1.11 16.60 -14.31
C THR A 234 -1.82 15.54 -13.49
N ILE A 235 -1.71 15.63 -12.18
CA ILE A 235 -2.42 14.74 -11.25
C ILE A 235 -3.94 14.81 -11.51
N SER A 236 -4.49 16.00 -11.74
CA SER A 236 -5.93 16.19 -12.00
C SER A 236 -6.37 15.47 -13.26
N GLU A 237 -5.68 15.71 -14.39
CA GLU A 237 -6.00 15.04 -15.67
C GLU A 237 -5.91 13.53 -15.54
N LEU A 238 -4.92 13.02 -14.81
CA LEU A 238 -4.73 11.58 -14.65
C LEU A 238 -5.82 10.93 -13.80
N VAL A 239 -6.28 11.61 -12.74
CA VAL A 239 -7.39 11.15 -11.90
C VAL A 239 -8.72 11.25 -12.67
N ASP A 240 -8.93 12.28 -13.47
CA ASP A 240 -10.15 12.41 -14.28
C ASP A 240 -10.22 11.35 -15.40
N ASP A 241 -9.12 11.13 -16.11
CA ASP A 241 -8.99 10.04 -17.09
C ASP A 241 -9.34 8.67 -16.52
N LEU A 242 -8.96 8.43 -15.26
CA LEU A 242 -9.15 7.16 -14.59
C LEU A 242 -10.62 6.83 -14.42
N PHE A 243 -11.45 7.81 -14.09
CA PHE A 243 -12.90 7.64 -13.88
C PHE A 243 -13.73 7.88 -15.13
N GLN A 244 -13.15 8.44 -16.20
CA GLN A 244 -13.79 8.51 -17.52
C GLN A 244 -13.70 7.20 -18.30
N ARG A 245 -12.77 6.30 -17.94
CA ARG A 245 -12.66 4.99 -18.57
C ARG A 245 -13.79 4.06 -18.08
N PRO A 246 -14.56 3.44 -18.98
CA PRO A 246 -15.56 2.45 -18.57
C PRO A 246 -14.88 1.28 -17.84
N ALA A 247 -15.53 0.72 -16.83
CA ALA A 247 -15.03 -0.44 -16.11
C ALA A 247 -14.95 -1.67 -17.04
N ALA A 248 -14.38 -2.77 -16.54
CA ALA A 248 -14.12 -3.96 -17.34
C ALA A 248 -15.38 -4.63 -17.93
N ASP A 249 -16.55 -4.34 -17.36
CA ASP A 249 -17.88 -4.76 -17.81
C ASP A 249 -18.58 -3.74 -18.72
N GLY A 250 -17.91 -2.62 -19.05
CA GLY A 250 -18.44 -1.54 -19.88
C GLY A 250 -19.33 -0.55 -19.11
N MET A 251 -19.55 -0.73 -17.81
CA MET A 251 -20.34 0.17 -16.99
C MET A 251 -19.42 1.16 -16.26
N PRO A 252 -19.83 2.43 -16.07
CA PRO A 252 -19.11 3.33 -15.17
C PRO A 252 -19.23 2.86 -13.72
N ASP A 253 -18.17 3.04 -12.93
CA ASP A 253 -18.23 2.77 -11.50
C ASP A 253 -19.34 3.62 -10.85
N PRO A 254 -20.04 3.10 -9.83
CA PRO A 254 -21.04 3.86 -9.08
C PRO A 254 -20.46 5.19 -8.59
N PRO A 255 -21.25 6.29 -8.55
CA PRO A 255 -20.76 7.60 -8.09
C PRO A 255 -20.06 7.56 -6.72
N ASP A 256 -20.59 6.77 -5.79
CA ASP A 256 -20.02 6.61 -4.45
C ASP A 256 -18.63 5.96 -4.48
N ALA A 257 -18.41 4.99 -5.37
CA ALA A 257 -17.11 4.33 -5.55
C ALA A 257 -16.08 5.27 -6.19
N GLN A 258 -16.52 6.11 -7.15
CA GLN A 258 -15.65 7.14 -7.73
C GLN A 258 -15.26 8.18 -6.69
N GLN A 259 -16.21 8.66 -5.89
CA GLN A 259 -15.94 9.63 -4.84
C GLN A 259 -15.00 9.06 -3.77
N PHE A 260 -15.24 7.82 -3.33
CA PHE A 260 -14.35 7.10 -2.41
C PHE A 260 -12.90 7.08 -2.92
N TRP A 261 -12.68 6.71 -4.18
CA TRP A 261 -11.33 6.67 -4.73
C TRP A 261 -10.74 8.06 -4.96
N ARG A 262 -11.54 9.08 -5.29
CA ARG A 262 -11.07 10.48 -5.36
C ARG A 262 -10.52 10.94 -4.01
N ASP A 263 -11.25 10.66 -2.93
CA ASP A 263 -10.83 11.04 -1.57
C ASP A 263 -9.59 10.25 -1.13
N ALA A 264 -9.56 8.94 -1.40
CA ALA A 264 -8.41 8.09 -1.09
C ALA A 264 -7.14 8.51 -1.85
N LEU A 265 -7.26 8.80 -3.14
CA LEU A 265 -6.15 9.27 -3.98
C LEU A 265 -5.70 10.66 -3.59
N ASP A 266 -6.60 11.61 -3.37
CA ASP A 266 -6.26 12.97 -2.94
C ASP A 266 -5.43 12.92 -1.64
N TYR A 267 -5.91 12.18 -0.65
CA TYR A 267 -5.21 12.01 0.62
C TYR A 267 -3.82 11.35 0.45
N ALA A 268 -3.75 10.23 -0.26
CA ALA A 268 -2.51 9.49 -0.48
C ALA A 268 -1.48 10.31 -1.28
N ILE A 269 -1.92 11.01 -2.32
CA ILE A 269 -1.07 11.84 -3.16
C ILE A 269 -0.56 13.04 -2.37
N LYS A 270 -1.41 13.71 -1.58
CA LYS A 270 -0.96 14.79 -0.68
C LYS A 270 0.06 14.32 0.34
N MET A 271 -0.10 13.13 0.91
CA MET A 271 0.92 12.50 1.77
C MET A 271 2.25 12.31 1.03
N LEU A 272 2.22 11.77 -0.20
CA LEU A 272 3.42 11.58 -1.02
C LEU A 272 4.08 12.91 -1.40
N LEU A 273 3.30 13.94 -1.75
CA LEU A 273 3.82 15.28 -2.03
C LEU A 273 4.42 15.93 -0.79
N TYR A 274 3.79 15.75 0.38
CA TYR A 274 4.33 16.25 1.66
C TYR A 274 5.67 15.58 1.99
N LEU A 275 5.82 14.27 1.79
CA LEU A 275 7.10 13.57 1.99
C LEU A 275 8.23 14.11 1.09
N ASN A 276 7.90 14.77 -0.02
CA ASN A 276 8.84 15.43 -0.92
C ASN A 276 9.06 16.93 -0.61
N ALA A 277 8.31 17.49 0.34
CA ALA A 277 8.50 18.87 0.77
C ALA A 277 9.83 19.02 1.50
N ARG A 278 10.50 20.16 1.29
CA ARG A 278 11.82 20.44 1.89
C ARG A 278 11.81 20.31 3.42
N ASP A 279 10.74 20.77 4.04
CA ASP A 279 10.60 20.87 5.50
C ASP A 279 9.69 19.76 6.05
N ALA A 280 9.57 18.65 5.31
CA ALA A 280 8.82 17.47 5.75
C ALA A 280 9.46 16.88 7.01
N GLN A 281 8.68 16.77 8.08
CA GLN A 281 9.14 16.13 9.32
C GLN A 281 8.85 14.64 9.23
N VAL A 282 9.90 13.82 9.31
CA VAL A 282 9.77 12.35 9.29
C VAL A 282 10.68 11.76 10.35
N VAL A 283 10.09 11.12 11.35
CA VAL A 283 10.83 10.53 12.47
C VAL A 283 10.66 9.00 12.42
N PRO A 284 11.73 8.22 12.27
CA PRO A 284 11.65 6.77 12.35
C PRO A 284 11.42 6.33 13.80
N ASP A 285 10.36 5.55 14.03
CA ASP A 285 10.12 4.80 15.26
C ASP A 285 10.33 3.31 14.99
N ARG A 286 11.33 2.73 15.64
CA ARG A 286 11.75 1.32 15.47
C ARG A 286 11.32 0.45 16.65
N ALA A 287 10.07 0.60 17.08
CA ALA A 287 9.53 -0.09 18.25
C ALA A 287 9.69 -1.62 18.17
N TYR A 288 9.49 -2.23 17.00
CA TYR A 288 9.60 -3.67 16.83
C TYR A 288 11.05 -4.14 16.74
N SER A 289 11.85 -3.46 15.92
CA SER A 289 13.25 -3.84 15.74
C SER A 289 14.07 -3.67 17.02
N ASN A 290 13.76 -2.66 17.83
CA ASN A 290 14.48 -2.36 19.08
C ASN A 290 13.94 -3.13 20.29
N ALA A 291 12.84 -3.88 20.17
CA ALA A 291 12.25 -4.58 21.30
C ALA A 291 13.15 -5.72 21.81
N PRO A 292 13.37 -5.84 23.14
CA PRO A 292 14.22 -6.87 23.70
C PRO A 292 13.57 -8.26 23.55
N ARG A 293 14.26 -9.22 22.92
CA ARG A 293 13.76 -10.61 22.79
C ARG A 293 14.31 -11.56 23.87
N HIS A 294 15.25 -11.09 24.68
CA HIS A 294 15.86 -11.87 25.75
C HIS A 294 15.46 -11.31 27.12
N PHE A 295 14.83 -12.15 27.93
CA PHE A 295 14.31 -11.78 29.25
C PHE A 295 14.89 -12.68 30.33
N PRO A 296 16.06 -12.35 30.91
CA PRO A 296 16.59 -13.10 32.05
C PRO A 296 15.63 -12.97 33.24
N GLY A 297 15.46 -14.05 34.01
CA GLY A 297 14.61 -14.06 35.20
C GLY A 297 13.09 -14.16 34.96
N LEU A 298 12.60 -14.14 33.71
CA LEU A 298 11.19 -14.43 33.42
C LEU A 298 10.94 -15.92 33.25
N GLY A 299 9.94 -16.43 33.98
CA GLY A 299 9.37 -17.77 33.78
C GLY A 299 8.72 -17.93 32.41
N LYS A 300 8.58 -19.18 31.95
CA LYS A 300 8.14 -19.54 30.59
C LYS A 300 6.88 -18.81 30.14
N ARG A 301 5.82 -18.78 30.96
CA ARG A 301 4.55 -18.11 30.65
C ARG A 301 4.72 -16.62 30.36
N LYS A 302 5.34 -15.88 31.29
CA LYS A 302 5.58 -14.43 31.14
C LYS A 302 6.47 -14.12 29.93
N ARG A 303 7.43 -15.00 29.63
CA ARG A 303 8.27 -14.86 28.43
C ARG A 303 7.44 -15.00 27.15
N THR A 304 6.57 -15.99 27.07
CA THR A 304 5.67 -16.18 25.92
C THR A 304 4.74 -14.97 25.74
N GLU A 305 4.16 -14.46 26.84
CA GLU A 305 3.31 -13.25 26.80
C GLU A 305 4.08 -12.03 26.29
N ARG A 306 5.29 -11.77 26.79
CA ARG A 306 6.12 -10.65 26.31
C ARG A 306 6.52 -10.77 24.84
N LEU A 307 6.83 -11.98 24.38
CA LEU A 307 7.13 -12.19 22.97
C LEU A 307 5.89 -11.94 22.10
N ALA A 308 4.70 -12.38 22.53
CA ALA A 308 3.46 -12.12 21.82
C ALA A 308 3.12 -10.62 21.76
N GLU A 309 3.38 -9.85 22.83
CA GLU A 309 3.27 -8.38 22.82
C GLU A 309 4.24 -7.74 21.83
N ILE A 310 5.49 -8.23 21.75
CA ILE A 310 6.47 -7.73 20.78
C ILE A 310 6.02 -7.99 19.34
N GLU A 311 5.40 -9.14 19.05
CA GLU A 311 4.89 -9.43 17.70
C GLU A 311 3.79 -8.46 17.24
N GLN A 312 3.15 -7.73 18.16
CA GLN A 312 2.17 -6.68 17.84
C GLN A 312 2.82 -5.31 17.56
N LEU A 313 4.08 -5.10 17.95
CA LEU A 313 4.82 -3.86 17.65
C LEU A 313 5.23 -3.83 16.17
N TYR A 314 5.38 -2.65 15.57
CA TYR A 314 5.93 -2.52 14.23
C TYR A 314 6.76 -1.25 14.09
N ASP A 315 7.70 -1.29 13.16
CA ASP A 315 8.51 -0.13 12.82
C ASP A 315 7.73 0.77 11.86
N ARG A 316 7.84 2.08 12.04
CA ARG A 316 7.08 3.07 11.27
C ARG A 316 7.81 4.40 11.19
N HIS A 317 7.40 5.22 10.24
CA HIS A 317 7.82 6.60 10.13
C HIS A 317 6.66 7.49 10.58
N VAL A 318 6.86 8.24 11.66
CA VAL A 318 5.90 9.26 12.09
C VAL A 318 6.12 10.50 11.23
N VAL A 319 5.08 10.96 10.54
CA VAL A 319 5.15 12.01 9.51
C VAL A 319 4.40 13.24 9.97
N GLY A 320 5.05 14.40 9.85
CA GLY A 320 4.47 15.69 10.11
C GLY A 320 4.81 16.27 11.47
N PRO A 321 4.43 17.54 11.71
CA PRO A 321 4.79 18.24 12.92
C PRO A 321 4.03 17.70 14.12
N ALA A 322 4.65 17.81 15.29
CA ALA A 322 4.01 17.46 16.56
C ALA A 322 2.85 18.42 16.91
N ILE A 323 2.91 19.68 16.46
CA ILE A 323 1.92 20.74 16.67
C ILE A 323 1.81 21.57 15.40
N LEU A 324 0.60 21.97 15.01
CA LEU A 324 0.40 23.04 14.02
C LEU A 324 0.12 24.35 14.75
N ASP A 325 0.89 25.40 14.47
CA ASP A 325 0.69 26.74 15.07
C ASP A 325 -0.69 27.35 14.75
N ALA A 326 -1.44 26.76 13.80
CA ALA A 326 -2.79 27.18 13.42
C ALA A 326 -3.88 26.82 14.45
N GLU A 327 -3.59 26.01 15.47
CA GLU A 327 -4.57 25.64 16.51
C GLU A 327 -4.93 26.78 17.47
N ALA A 328 -4.28 27.94 17.37
CA ALA A 328 -4.47 29.05 18.29
C ALA A 328 -5.66 29.99 17.95
N ALA A 329 -6.37 29.84 16.82
CA ALA A 329 -7.43 30.80 16.45
C ALA A 329 -8.66 30.10 15.86
N GLY A 330 -9.47 29.51 16.75
CA GLY A 330 -10.85 29.17 16.45
C GLY A 330 -11.63 30.40 15.94
N SER A 331 -12.40 30.16 14.90
CA SER A 331 -13.45 30.99 14.30
C SER A 331 -14.03 32.10 15.19
N VAL A 332 -13.83 33.36 14.78
CA VAL A 332 -14.64 34.51 15.23
C VAL A 332 -15.49 34.99 14.05
N PRO A 333 -16.82 35.08 14.17
CA PRO A 333 -17.66 35.69 13.14
C PRO A 333 -17.57 37.22 13.29
N SER A 334 -17.07 37.93 12.26
CA SER A 334 -17.17 39.39 12.22
C SER A 334 -18.27 39.81 11.25
N ASP A 335 -19.35 40.32 11.84
CA ASP A 335 -20.47 40.95 11.17
C ASP A 335 -20.12 42.43 10.90
N SER A 336 -19.83 42.80 9.65
CA SER A 336 -19.94 44.19 9.19
C SER A 336 -19.81 44.31 7.67
N ALA A 337 -20.78 44.99 7.07
CA ALA A 337 -20.84 45.33 5.67
C ALA A 337 -19.86 46.44 5.30
N GLN A 338 -18.80 46.12 4.56
CA GLN A 338 -18.12 46.97 3.56
C GLN A 338 -17.12 46.11 2.78
N ARG A 339 -17.00 46.35 1.46
CA ARG A 339 -16.36 45.47 0.47
C ARG A 339 -14.82 45.58 0.49
N GLU A 340 -14.20 45.27 1.62
CA GLU A 340 -12.76 45.08 1.75
C GLU A 340 -12.44 43.68 2.32
N VAL A 341 -11.39 43.04 1.80
CA VAL A 341 -11.02 41.67 2.19
C VAL A 341 -10.63 41.63 3.68
N SER A 342 -11.40 40.90 4.48
CA SER A 342 -11.15 40.63 5.89
C SER A 342 -9.91 39.74 6.08
N GLY A 343 -9.30 39.84 7.27
CA GLY A 343 -8.20 38.95 7.65
C GLY A 343 -8.69 37.50 7.63
N HIS A 344 -8.02 36.63 6.87
CA HIS A 344 -8.43 35.22 6.75
C HIS A 344 -7.22 34.31 6.61
N TRP A 345 -7.39 33.06 7.02
CA TRP A 345 -6.41 32.02 6.78
C TRP A 345 -6.51 31.54 5.33
N ARG A 346 -5.41 31.65 4.58
CA ARG A 346 -5.29 31.06 3.25
C ARG A 346 -5.03 29.57 3.39
N ARG A 347 -5.81 28.77 2.64
CA ARG A 347 -5.67 27.31 2.60
C ARG A 347 -4.27 26.89 2.12
N PRO A 348 -3.68 25.86 2.76
CA PRO A 348 -2.41 25.31 2.30
C PRO A 348 -2.57 24.66 0.92
N HIS A 349 -1.49 24.57 0.15
CA HIS A 349 -1.52 23.93 -1.18
C HIS A 349 -0.17 23.51 -1.71
N PHE A 350 -0.21 22.55 -2.63
CA PHE A 350 0.93 22.14 -3.46
C PHE A 350 0.83 22.81 -4.83
N ARG A 351 1.92 23.37 -5.35
CA ARG A 351 1.96 23.97 -6.69
C ARG A 351 3.35 23.96 -7.30
N MET A 352 3.42 24.18 -8.61
CA MET A 352 4.69 24.43 -9.26
C MET A 352 5.11 25.90 -9.09
N GLN A 353 6.34 26.11 -8.61
CA GLN A 353 6.94 27.44 -8.49
C GLN A 353 8.00 27.63 -9.58
N PRO A 354 7.89 28.70 -10.40
CA PRO A 354 8.95 29.14 -11.29
C PRO A 354 10.24 29.47 -10.53
N TYR A 355 11.39 29.03 -11.05
CA TYR A 355 12.71 29.37 -10.50
C TYR A 355 13.81 29.31 -11.58
N GLY A 356 15.03 29.69 -11.22
CA GLY A 356 16.20 29.70 -12.11
C GLY A 356 16.24 30.92 -13.05
N PRO A 357 17.24 30.98 -13.95
CA PRO A 357 17.38 32.08 -14.91
C PRO A 357 16.10 32.24 -15.73
N GLN A 358 15.59 33.48 -15.82
CA GLN A 358 14.37 33.83 -16.54
C GLN A 358 13.14 32.99 -16.13
N ALA A 359 13.14 32.41 -14.93
CA ALA A 359 12.06 31.55 -14.45
C ALA A 359 11.74 30.36 -15.38
N ALA A 360 12.75 29.81 -16.07
CA ALA A 360 12.57 28.69 -17.00
C ALA A 360 12.34 27.33 -16.31
N LEU A 361 12.72 27.19 -15.05
CA LEU A 361 12.60 25.94 -14.30
C LEU A 361 11.35 25.95 -13.41
N ARG A 362 10.86 24.76 -13.04
CA ARG A 362 9.70 24.57 -12.16
C ARG A 362 10.06 23.60 -11.04
N LYS A 363 9.72 23.94 -9.80
CA LYS A 363 9.89 23.07 -8.63
C LYS A 363 8.57 22.94 -7.88
N LEU A 364 8.27 21.75 -7.36
CA LEU A 364 7.17 21.57 -6.44
C LEU A 364 7.47 22.31 -5.14
N ILE A 365 6.50 23.07 -4.64
CA ILE A 365 6.53 23.64 -3.29
C ILE A 365 5.25 23.30 -2.54
N PHE A 366 5.39 23.16 -1.22
CA PHE A 366 4.27 23.17 -0.30
C PHE A 366 4.15 24.57 0.31
N VAL A 367 3.00 25.21 0.15
CA VAL A 367 2.68 26.48 0.80
C VAL A 367 1.78 26.14 1.98
N GLY A 368 2.29 26.33 3.20
CA GLY A 368 1.54 26.10 4.43
C GLY A 368 0.40 27.12 4.65
N PRO A 369 -0.43 26.93 5.70
CA PRO A 369 -1.47 27.86 6.08
C PRO A 369 -0.84 29.22 6.36
N THR A 370 -1.34 30.27 5.71
CA THR A 370 -0.78 31.63 5.84
C THR A 370 -1.88 32.59 6.22
N LEU A 371 -1.62 33.46 7.19
CA LEU A 371 -2.54 34.50 7.58
C LEU A 371 -2.48 35.67 6.60
N VAL A 372 -3.59 35.95 5.93
CA VAL A 372 -3.73 37.08 5.01
C VAL A 372 -4.31 38.24 5.79
N ARG A 373 -3.67 39.42 5.70
CA ARG A 373 -4.03 40.63 6.46
C ARG A 373 -4.10 40.39 7.98
N PRO A 374 -2.98 39.98 8.60
CA PRO A 374 -2.91 39.77 10.05
C PRO A 374 -3.25 41.03 10.85
N ASP A 375 -2.97 42.20 10.28
CA ASP A 375 -3.31 43.54 10.79
C ASP A 375 -4.81 43.79 10.98
N ARG A 376 -5.66 42.91 10.42
CA ARG A 376 -7.13 43.04 10.46
C ARG A 376 -7.83 41.90 11.19
N LEU A 377 -7.07 40.99 11.79
CA LEU A 377 -7.61 40.17 12.86
C LEU A 377 -7.60 41.04 14.09
N GLY A 378 -8.78 41.38 14.61
CA GLY A 378 -8.93 42.18 15.82
C GLY A 378 -8.40 41.44 17.05
N LEU A 379 -7.07 41.35 17.15
CA LEU A 379 -6.30 40.84 18.28
C LEU A 379 -6.15 41.91 19.35
#